data_AF-A0A958PU38-F1
#
_entry.id   AF-A0A958PU38-F1
#
_cell.length_a   1.000
_cell.length_b   1.000
_cell.length_c   1.000
_cell.angle_alpha   90.00
_cell.angle_beta   90.00
_cell.angle_gamma   90.00
#
_symmetry.space_group_name_H-M   'P 1'
#
loop_
_entity.id
_entity.type
_entity.pdbx_description
1 polymer ?
#
loop_
_entity_poly.entity_id
_entity_poly.type
_entity_poly.pdbx_seq_one_letter_code
_entity_poly.pdbx_strand_id
1 'polypeptide(L)'
;MRAINIMLLIITGLFIGACASNPHKAKEIETEMEKSSNVGDGSQVGVKDGNLVVQKKVEMNEELRRIQNRVYGLEDRVYGNRKYGSKGLYGALKDCRKQLTSKEMGGDGKLMWTEPIDRVTDKEEEFEIGIDEKEKIVGVSEEFLKDRIKRFREYRRVLQKREDEYEEKLEICDSKLKAARHDMKNKSTETN
;
A
#
# COMPACT_ATOMS: atom_id res chain seq x y z
N MET A 1 34.16 40.96 -44.39
CA MET A 1 32.77 40.66 -43.96
C MET A 1 32.21 39.41 -44.66
N ARG A 2 32.81 38.23 -44.44
CA ARG A 2 32.27 36.94 -44.95
C ARG A 2 32.33 35.80 -43.92
N ALA A 3 33.04 36.00 -42.80
CA ALA A 3 33.21 34.98 -41.75
C ALA A 3 32.07 34.98 -40.70
N ILE A 4 31.29 36.06 -40.59
CA ILE A 4 30.26 36.20 -39.53
C ILE A 4 28.98 35.38 -39.86
N ASN A 5 28.68 35.16 -41.15
CA ASN A 5 27.46 34.45 -41.56
C ASN A 5 27.56 32.92 -41.48
N ILE A 6 28.76 32.34 -41.36
CA ILE A 6 28.93 30.88 -41.26
C ILE A 6 28.83 30.42 -39.79
N MET A 7 29.18 31.27 -38.83
CA MET A 7 29.14 30.93 -37.41
C MET A 7 27.71 30.94 -36.83
N LEU A 8 26.78 31.66 -37.45
CA LEU A 8 25.37 31.71 -37.02
C LEU A 8 24.56 30.45 -37.43
N LEU A 9 25.08 29.63 -38.36
CA LEU A 9 24.40 28.44 -38.88
C LEU A 9 24.74 27.16 -38.09
N ILE A 10 25.76 27.19 -37.24
CA ILE A 10 26.17 26.04 -36.42
C ILE A 10 25.47 26.06 -35.04
N ILE A 11 25.03 27.23 -34.57
CA ILE A 11 24.38 27.37 -33.26
C ILE A 11 22.91 26.92 -33.28
N THR A 12 22.27 26.85 -34.45
CA THR A 12 20.86 26.42 -34.61
C THR A 12 20.68 24.90 -34.68
N GLY A 13 21.75 24.10 -34.70
CA GLY A 13 21.68 22.64 -34.86
C GLY A 13 21.54 21.81 -33.57
N LEU A 14 21.65 22.42 -32.38
CA LEU A 14 21.77 21.68 -31.11
C LEU A 14 20.47 21.59 -30.27
N PHE A 15 19.33 22.06 -30.78
CA PHE A 15 18.08 22.12 -29.98
C PHE A 15 17.03 21.02 -30.26
N ILE A 16 17.31 20.02 -31.09
CA ILE A 16 16.29 19.00 -31.48
C ILE A 16 16.43 17.68 -30.68
N GLY A 17 17.37 17.58 -29.73
CA GLY A 17 17.70 16.32 -29.05
C GLY A 17 16.95 16.01 -27.74
N ALA A 18 16.15 16.92 -27.20
CA ALA A 18 15.46 16.72 -25.92
C ALA A 18 13.97 16.47 -26.12
N CYS A 19 13.61 15.51 -26.99
CA CYS A 19 12.27 14.94 -26.93
C CYS A 19 12.14 14.23 -25.59
N ALA A 20 11.34 14.83 -24.71
CA ALA A 20 10.92 14.27 -23.44
C ALA A 20 10.51 12.81 -23.63
N SER A 21 11.39 11.89 -23.23
CA SER A 21 11.07 10.48 -23.08
C SER A 21 10.05 10.40 -21.95
N ASN A 22 8.76 10.43 -22.27
CA ASN A 22 7.70 10.18 -21.30
C ASN A 22 7.79 8.69 -20.87
N PRO A 23 8.26 8.38 -19.65
CA PRO A 23 8.44 6.99 -19.20
C PRO A 23 7.10 6.27 -18.98
N HIS A 24 5.98 6.98 -19.08
CA HIS A 24 4.62 6.48 -18.89
C HIS A 24 3.88 6.21 -20.21
N LYS A 25 4.54 6.34 -21.37
CA LYS A 25 3.92 5.98 -22.66
C LYS A 25 3.52 4.50 -22.67
N ALA A 26 2.27 4.22 -23.02
CA ALA A 26 1.77 2.85 -23.18
C ALA A 26 2.61 2.11 -24.23
N LYS A 27 3.12 0.93 -23.87
CA LYS A 27 3.80 0.03 -24.81
C LYS A 27 2.76 -0.83 -25.48
N GLU A 28 2.87 -0.98 -26.79
CA GLU A 28 2.14 -2.03 -27.51
C GLU A 28 2.71 -3.39 -27.08
N ILE A 29 1.83 -4.30 -26.66
CA ILE A 29 2.21 -5.65 -26.22
C ILE A 29 1.47 -6.63 -27.13
N GLU A 30 2.21 -7.52 -27.79
CA GLU A 30 1.61 -8.63 -28.54
C GLU A 30 0.93 -9.62 -27.57
N THR A 31 -0.39 -9.69 -27.67
CA THR A 31 -1.25 -10.51 -26.80
C THR A 31 -1.79 -11.77 -27.48
N GLU A 32 -1.34 -12.05 -28.71
CA GLU A 32 -1.75 -13.24 -29.43
C GLU A 32 -1.03 -14.49 -28.89
N MET A 33 -1.76 -15.59 -28.74
CA MET A 33 -1.26 -16.88 -28.25
C MET A 33 -1.75 -17.99 -29.18
N GLU A 34 -0.89 -18.97 -29.46
CA GLU A 34 -1.29 -20.17 -30.19
C GLU A 34 -2.18 -21.06 -29.32
N LYS A 35 -3.25 -21.61 -29.90
CA LYS A 35 -4.17 -22.56 -29.23
C LYS A 35 -4.72 -22.01 -27.90
N SER A 36 -5.22 -20.78 -27.91
CA SER A 36 -5.80 -20.14 -26.72
C SER A 36 -7.14 -20.76 -26.33
N SER A 37 -7.35 -20.95 -25.02
CA SER A 37 -8.61 -21.38 -24.43
C SER A 37 -8.94 -20.51 -23.20
N ASN A 38 -10.21 -20.16 -23.04
CA ASN A 38 -10.67 -19.42 -21.87
C ASN A 38 -10.81 -20.39 -20.69
N VAL A 39 -10.27 -19.99 -19.53
CA VAL A 39 -10.25 -20.84 -18.32
C VAL A 39 -11.04 -20.21 -17.16
N GLY A 40 -11.79 -19.14 -17.42
CA GLY A 40 -12.61 -18.42 -16.43
C GLY A 40 -11.92 -17.17 -15.86
N ASP A 41 -12.69 -16.29 -15.22
CA ASP A 41 -12.23 -15.03 -14.56
C ASP A 41 -11.36 -14.11 -15.44
N GLY A 42 -11.67 -14.02 -16.74
CA GLY A 42 -10.93 -13.19 -17.69
C GLY A 42 -9.50 -13.66 -17.96
N SER A 43 -9.21 -14.94 -17.67
CA SER A 43 -7.91 -15.57 -17.90
C SER A 43 -7.97 -16.49 -19.11
N GLN A 44 -6.97 -16.38 -19.99
CA GLN A 44 -6.75 -17.25 -21.13
C GLN A 44 -5.47 -18.04 -20.94
N VAL A 45 -5.49 -19.30 -21.34
CA VAL A 45 -4.29 -20.16 -21.37
C VAL A 45 -4.02 -20.51 -22.82
N GLY A 46 -2.77 -20.36 -23.24
CA GLY A 46 -2.33 -20.69 -24.59
C GLY A 46 -0.84 -21.01 -24.61
N VAL A 47 -0.30 -21.20 -25.81
CA VAL A 47 1.12 -21.44 -26.05
C VAL A 47 1.72 -20.19 -26.69
N LYS A 48 2.81 -19.68 -26.13
CA LYS A 48 3.61 -18.58 -26.70
C LYS A 48 5.07 -18.99 -26.70
N ASP A 49 5.72 -18.92 -27.85
CA ASP A 49 7.13 -19.33 -28.04
C ASP A 49 7.42 -20.75 -27.54
N GLY A 50 6.51 -21.69 -27.78
CA GLY A 50 6.62 -23.09 -27.33
C GLY A 50 6.39 -23.31 -25.82
N ASN A 51 6.13 -22.26 -25.05
CA ASN A 51 5.85 -22.34 -23.62
C ASN A 51 4.37 -22.17 -23.33
N LEU A 52 3.87 -22.88 -22.32
CA LEU A 52 2.51 -22.70 -21.80
C LEU A 52 2.45 -21.39 -21.02
N VAL A 53 1.60 -20.45 -21.47
CA VAL A 53 1.47 -19.11 -20.89
C VAL A 53 0.02 -18.85 -20.49
N VAL A 54 -0.17 -18.33 -19.28
CA VAL A 54 -1.46 -17.87 -18.78
C VAL A 54 -1.49 -16.35 -18.87
N GLN A 55 -2.42 -15.81 -19.64
CA GLN A 55 -2.61 -14.38 -19.80
C GLN A 55 -3.92 -13.94 -19.15
N LYS A 56 -3.82 -13.05 -18.16
CA LYS A 56 -4.97 -12.43 -17.51
C LYS A 56 -5.14 -11.02 -18.04
N LYS A 57 -6.19 -10.77 -18.82
CA LYS A 57 -6.52 -9.42 -19.28
C LYS A 57 -7.46 -8.80 -18.25
N VAL A 58 -6.95 -7.83 -17.50
CA VAL A 58 -7.74 -7.08 -16.52
C VAL A 58 -7.73 -5.62 -16.93
N GLU A 59 -8.91 -4.99 -16.91
CA GLU A 59 -9.00 -3.54 -16.94
C GLU A 59 -8.25 -2.94 -15.74
N MET A 60 -7.34 -1.99 -16.01
CA MET A 60 -6.51 -1.41 -14.95
C MET A 60 -7.33 -0.74 -13.84
N ASN A 61 -8.51 -0.21 -14.17
CA ASN A 61 -9.43 0.37 -13.19
C ASN A 61 -10.00 -0.67 -12.23
N GLU A 62 -10.35 -1.87 -12.73
CA GLU A 62 -10.80 -2.97 -11.87
C GLU A 62 -9.65 -3.53 -11.02
N GLU A 63 -8.43 -3.61 -11.57
CA GLU A 63 -7.26 -3.99 -10.78
C GLU A 63 -6.97 -2.98 -9.67
N LEU A 64 -7.04 -1.68 -9.97
CA LEU A 64 -6.90 -0.62 -8.98
C LEU A 64 -7.95 -0.77 -7.88
N ARG A 65 -9.23 -0.91 -8.24
CA ARG A 65 -10.33 -1.10 -7.26
C ARG A 65 -10.09 -2.32 -6.37
N ARG A 66 -9.66 -3.45 -6.95
CA ARG A 66 -9.34 -4.67 -6.17
C ARG A 66 -8.18 -4.45 -5.22
N ILE A 67 -7.14 -3.75 -5.64
CA ILE A 67 -5.98 -3.48 -4.77
C ILE A 67 -6.38 -2.49 -3.67
N GLN A 68 -7.11 -1.43 -3.99
CA GLN A 68 -7.63 -0.46 -3.01
C GLN A 68 -8.44 -1.15 -1.91
N ASN A 69 -9.43 -1.95 -2.28
CA ASN A 69 -10.25 -2.68 -1.30
C ASN A 69 -9.42 -3.59 -0.39
N ARG A 70 -8.40 -4.26 -0.95
CA ARG A 70 -7.49 -5.10 -0.16
C ARG A 70 -6.62 -4.28 0.78
N VAL A 71 -6.09 -3.15 0.31
CA VAL A 71 -5.27 -2.25 1.12
C VAL A 71 -6.07 -1.67 2.27
N TYR A 72 -7.25 -1.11 2.02
CA TYR A 72 -8.08 -0.56 3.08
C TYR A 72 -8.53 -1.62 4.08
N GLY A 73 -8.85 -2.84 3.61
CA GLY A 73 -9.16 -3.95 4.51
C GLY A 73 -7.98 -4.37 5.41
N LEU A 74 -6.76 -4.37 4.87
CA LEU A 74 -5.54 -4.61 5.65
C LEU A 74 -5.27 -3.46 6.63
N GLU A 75 -5.46 -2.21 6.21
CA GLU A 75 -5.27 -1.03 7.04
C GLU A 75 -6.23 -1.04 8.24
N ASP A 76 -7.51 -1.37 8.01
CA ASP A 76 -8.51 -1.54 9.06
C ASP A 76 -8.15 -2.66 10.04
N ARG A 77 -7.56 -3.75 9.55
CA ARG A 77 -7.09 -4.86 10.40
C ARG A 77 -5.89 -4.44 11.25
N VAL A 78 -4.89 -3.83 10.63
CA VAL A 78 -3.60 -3.48 11.26
C VAL A 78 -3.78 -2.31 12.23
N TYR A 79 -4.43 -1.24 11.80
CA TYR A 79 -4.54 0.02 12.55
C TYR A 79 -5.92 0.31 13.12
N GLY A 80 -6.92 -0.49 12.78
CA GLY A 80 -8.29 -0.27 13.23
C GLY A 80 -9.03 0.80 12.42
N ASN A 81 -10.34 0.80 12.59
CA ASN A 81 -11.24 1.75 11.94
C ASN A 81 -12.00 2.54 12.99
N ARG A 82 -11.80 3.88 13.03
CA ARG A 82 -12.47 4.76 14.00
C ARG A 82 -13.98 4.81 13.79
N LYS A 83 -14.44 4.80 12.54
CA LYS A 83 -15.88 4.88 12.20
C LYS A 83 -16.64 3.65 12.69
N TYR A 84 -16.02 2.47 12.63
CA TYR A 84 -16.62 1.20 13.05
C TYR A 84 -16.16 0.73 14.43
N GLY A 85 -15.37 1.54 15.16
CA GLY A 85 -14.91 1.22 16.51
C GLY A 85 -13.87 0.09 16.60
N SER A 86 -13.30 -0.35 15.48
CA SER A 86 -12.23 -1.35 15.49
C SER A 86 -10.92 -0.72 15.95
N LYS A 87 -10.25 -1.36 16.90
CA LYS A 87 -8.92 -0.96 17.38
C LYS A 87 -7.77 -1.52 16.51
N GLY A 88 -8.06 -2.54 15.70
CA GLY A 88 -7.06 -3.30 14.96
C GLY A 88 -6.00 -3.95 15.85
N LEU A 89 -5.00 -4.58 15.23
CA LEU A 89 -3.88 -5.20 15.90
C LEU A 89 -3.06 -4.19 16.71
N TYR A 90 -2.83 -3.01 16.15
CA TYR A 90 -2.11 -1.93 16.83
C TYR A 90 -2.78 -1.51 18.14
N GLY A 91 -4.10 -1.29 18.11
CA GLY A 91 -4.84 -0.88 19.31
C GLY A 91 -4.95 -2.01 20.33
N ALA A 92 -5.08 -3.26 19.89
CA ALA A 92 -5.00 -4.43 20.77
C ALA A 92 -3.63 -4.52 21.47
N LEU A 93 -2.53 -4.31 20.72
CA LEU A 93 -1.19 -4.31 21.28
C LEU A 93 -0.99 -3.18 22.28
N LYS A 94 -1.51 -1.99 21.98
CA LYS A 94 -1.49 -0.84 22.91
C LYS A 94 -2.23 -1.16 24.21
N ASP A 95 -3.41 -1.78 24.13
CA ASP A 95 -4.19 -2.19 25.29
C ASP A 95 -3.43 -3.25 26.11
N CYS A 96 -2.83 -4.25 25.46
CA CYS A 96 -2.04 -5.28 26.12
C CYS A 96 -0.84 -4.67 26.86
N ARG A 97 -0.09 -3.78 26.21
CA ARG A 97 1.03 -3.06 26.84
C ARG A 97 0.59 -2.21 28.03
N LYS A 98 -0.56 -1.56 27.94
CA LYS A 98 -1.15 -0.80 29.05
C LYS A 98 -1.51 -1.68 30.24
N GLN A 99 -2.06 -2.88 30.00
CA GLN A 99 -2.33 -3.84 31.07
C GLN A 99 -1.03 -4.32 31.71
N LEU A 100 0.00 -4.57 30.91
CA LEU A 100 1.28 -5.07 31.40
C LEU A 100 1.99 -4.06 32.30
N THR A 101 1.90 -2.75 32.01
CA THR A 101 2.46 -1.71 32.89
C THR A 101 1.53 -1.30 34.03
N SER A 102 0.30 -1.82 34.09
CA SER A 102 -0.62 -1.44 35.16
C SER A 102 -0.09 -1.87 36.52
N LYS A 103 -0.40 -1.08 37.55
CA LYS A 103 -0.08 -1.43 38.95
C LYS A 103 -0.71 -2.75 39.38
N GLU A 104 -1.87 -3.09 38.83
CA GLU A 104 -2.57 -4.37 39.07
C GLU A 104 -1.72 -5.57 38.67
N MET A 105 -0.89 -5.42 37.63
CA MET A 105 0.03 -6.46 37.14
C MET A 105 1.45 -6.27 37.68
N GLY A 106 1.64 -5.42 38.70
CA GLY A 106 2.96 -5.14 39.29
C GLY A 106 3.84 -4.17 38.50
N GLY A 107 3.29 -3.45 37.52
CA GLY A 107 3.98 -2.44 36.73
C GLY A 107 4.01 -1.04 37.38
N ASP A 108 4.68 -0.10 36.72
CA ASP A 108 4.90 1.27 37.22
C ASP A 108 3.78 2.26 36.88
N GLY A 109 2.79 1.83 36.08
CA GLY A 109 1.68 2.64 35.60
C GLY A 109 2.05 3.62 34.49
N LYS A 110 3.28 3.60 33.97
CA LYS A 110 3.70 4.52 32.90
C LYS A 110 3.31 3.95 31.54
N LEU A 111 2.97 4.86 30.63
CA LEU A 111 2.65 4.47 29.25
C LEU A 111 3.93 4.08 28.53
N MET A 112 4.04 2.83 28.10
CA MET A 112 5.12 2.43 27.19
C MET A 112 5.00 3.17 25.86
N TRP A 113 6.13 3.61 25.31
CA TRP A 113 6.18 4.21 23.97
C TRP A 113 5.57 3.26 22.94
N THR A 114 4.66 3.80 22.12
CA THR A 114 4.01 3.09 21.02
C THR A 114 4.42 3.72 19.71
N GLU A 115 4.72 2.89 18.71
CA GLU A 115 5.12 3.33 17.39
C GLU A 115 4.03 4.22 16.74
N PRO A 116 4.40 5.25 15.97
CA PRO A 116 3.45 6.08 15.24
C PRO A 116 2.76 5.27 14.13
N ILE A 117 1.49 5.59 13.87
CA ILE A 117 0.70 4.99 12.78
C ILE A 117 0.94 5.80 11.51
N ASP A 118 1.15 5.12 10.38
CA ASP A 118 1.22 5.76 9.05
C ASP A 118 0.11 5.23 8.13
N ARG A 119 -0.97 6.02 7.98
CA ARG A 119 -2.14 5.69 7.17
C ARG A 119 -1.99 6.23 5.76
N VAL A 120 -2.34 5.43 4.76
CA VAL A 120 -2.35 5.91 3.36
C VAL A 120 -3.67 6.57 3.02
N THR A 121 -4.77 6.20 3.67
CA THR A 121 -6.04 6.94 3.53
C THR A 121 -5.88 8.42 3.85
N ASP A 122 -4.97 8.75 4.77
CA ASP A 122 -4.72 10.13 5.20
C ASP A 122 -3.80 10.88 4.22
N LYS A 123 -3.23 10.19 3.23
CA LYS A 123 -2.31 10.70 2.19
C LYS A 123 -2.90 10.62 0.79
N GLU A 124 -4.14 10.19 0.60
CA GLU A 124 -4.77 10.27 -0.71
C GLU A 124 -4.97 11.74 -1.06
N GLU A 125 -4.41 12.15 -2.20
CA GLU A 125 -4.53 13.53 -2.70
C GLU A 125 -6.01 13.87 -2.90
N GLU A 126 -6.41 15.03 -2.38
CA GLU A 126 -7.70 15.63 -2.69
C GLU A 126 -7.83 15.76 -4.21
N PHE A 127 -8.88 15.18 -4.78
CA PHE A 127 -9.12 15.30 -6.20
C PHE A 127 -9.38 16.77 -6.53
N GLU A 128 -8.60 17.33 -7.46
CA GLU A 128 -8.97 18.61 -8.07
C GLU A 128 -10.22 18.36 -8.93
N ILE A 129 -11.34 18.95 -8.52
CA ILE A 129 -12.61 18.85 -9.23
C ILE A 129 -12.60 19.90 -10.35
N GLY A 130 -12.53 19.44 -11.60
CA GLY A 130 -12.59 20.28 -12.79
C GLY A 130 -13.83 20.00 -13.63
N ILE A 131 -14.04 20.81 -14.67
CA ILE A 131 -15.06 20.58 -15.70
C ILE A 131 -14.30 20.16 -16.96
N ASP A 132 -14.67 19.01 -17.55
CA ASP A 132 -14.06 18.51 -18.79
C ASP A 132 -14.57 19.27 -20.03
N GLU A 133 -13.98 18.97 -21.20
CA GLU A 133 -14.34 19.58 -22.50
C GLU A 133 -15.81 19.35 -22.92
N LYS A 134 -16.56 18.51 -22.21
CA LYS A 134 -17.98 18.19 -22.43
C LYS A 134 -18.88 18.69 -21.30
N GLU A 135 -18.41 19.67 -20.52
CA GLU A 135 -19.10 20.27 -19.38
C GLU A 135 -19.46 19.29 -18.25
N LYS A 136 -18.76 18.15 -18.15
CA LYS A 136 -18.96 17.20 -17.05
C LYS A 136 -18.01 17.50 -15.91
N ILE A 137 -18.51 17.43 -14.68
CA ILE A 137 -17.68 17.48 -13.48
C ILE A 137 -16.82 16.22 -13.47
N VAL A 138 -15.51 16.39 -13.58
CA VAL A 138 -14.51 15.31 -13.55
C VAL A 138 -13.45 15.67 -12.51
N GLY A 139 -13.23 14.78 -11.54
CA GLY A 139 -12.07 14.86 -10.67
C GLY A 139 -10.82 14.44 -11.46
N VAL A 140 -9.93 15.39 -11.75
CA VAL A 140 -8.70 15.12 -12.50
C VAL A 140 -7.54 15.09 -11.51
N SER A 141 -7.12 13.89 -11.14
CA SER A 141 -5.80 13.67 -10.57
C SER A 141 -4.91 13.21 -11.73
N GLU A 142 -3.92 14.00 -12.12
CA GLU A 142 -2.92 13.64 -13.14
C GLU A 142 -1.93 12.58 -12.62
N GLU A 143 -2.41 11.57 -11.92
CA GLU A 143 -1.61 10.41 -11.54
C GLU A 143 -1.80 9.29 -12.57
N PHE A 144 -0.69 8.80 -13.14
CA PHE A 144 -0.75 7.62 -13.99
C PHE A 144 -1.27 6.41 -13.20
N LEU A 145 -2.27 5.71 -13.73
CA LEU A 145 -2.84 4.49 -13.13
C LEU A 145 -1.77 3.46 -12.71
N LYS A 146 -0.68 3.36 -13.48
CA LYS A 146 0.46 2.49 -13.17
C LYS A 146 1.16 2.87 -11.87
N ASP A 147 1.34 4.16 -11.63
CA ASP A 147 2.02 4.67 -10.44
C ASP A 147 1.12 4.53 -9.22
N ARG A 148 -0.18 4.81 -9.37
CA ARG A 148 -1.17 4.56 -8.32
C ARG A 148 -1.21 3.09 -7.90
N ILE A 149 -1.25 2.17 -8.87
CA ILE A 149 -1.18 0.72 -8.61
C ILE A 149 0.13 0.34 -7.91
N LYS A 150 1.27 0.93 -8.32
CA LYS A 150 2.56 0.68 -7.69
C LYS A 150 2.55 1.14 -6.23
N ARG A 151 2.07 2.36 -5.94
CA ARG A 151 1.94 2.90 -4.58
C ARG A 151 1.10 1.99 -3.69
N PHE A 152 -0.08 1.57 -4.16
CA PHE A 152 -0.93 0.67 -3.39
C PHE A 152 -0.30 -0.71 -3.18
N ARG A 153 0.45 -1.24 -4.16
CA ARG A 153 1.17 -2.51 -4.00
C ARG A 153 2.30 -2.42 -2.98
N GLU A 154 3.06 -1.32 -2.98
CA GLU A 154 4.11 -1.07 -2.00
C GLU A 154 3.51 -0.90 -0.61
N TYR A 155 2.45 -0.11 -0.49
CA TYR A 155 1.79 0.07 0.80
C TYR A 155 1.19 -1.22 1.35
N ARG A 156 0.58 -2.05 0.48
CA ARG A 156 0.13 -3.39 0.88
C ARG A 156 1.25 -4.22 1.50
N ARG A 157 2.45 -4.20 0.93
CA ARG A 157 3.61 -4.95 1.48
C ARG A 157 4.00 -4.42 2.86
N VAL A 158 3.98 -3.11 3.05
CA VAL A 158 4.24 -2.49 4.36
C VAL A 158 3.20 -2.93 5.37
N LEU A 159 1.91 -2.86 5.03
CA LEU A 159 0.82 -3.28 5.91
C LEU A 159 0.92 -4.75 6.29
N GLN A 160 1.23 -5.64 5.34
CA GLN A 160 1.45 -7.06 5.63
C GLN A 160 2.59 -7.29 6.63
N LYS A 161 3.73 -6.61 6.42
CA LYS A 161 4.83 -6.68 7.38
C LYS A 161 4.42 -6.18 8.77
N ARG A 162 3.60 -5.12 8.83
CA ARG A 162 3.08 -4.59 10.10
C ARG A 162 2.07 -5.52 10.77
N GLU A 163 1.26 -6.23 9.99
CA GLU A 163 0.37 -7.29 10.47
C GLU A 163 1.19 -8.35 11.20
N ASP A 164 2.16 -8.94 10.52
CA ASP A 164 3.06 -9.97 11.09
C ASP A 164 3.78 -9.46 12.36
N GLU A 165 4.35 -8.25 12.29
CA GLU A 165 5.03 -7.62 13.42
C GLU A 165 4.11 -7.42 14.63
N TYR A 166 2.85 -7.06 14.42
CA TYR A 166 1.90 -6.82 15.51
C TYR A 166 1.32 -8.12 16.07
N GLU A 167 1.10 -9.13 15.24
CA GLU A 167 0.72 -10.47 15.70
C GLU A 167 1.79 -11.06 16.62
N GLU A 168 3.06 -11.05 16.20
CA GLU A 168 4.17 -11.53 17.03
C GLU A 168 4.28 -10.74 18.36
N LYS A 169 4.20 -9.40 18.29
CA LYS A 169 4.24 -8.55 19.49
C LYS A 169 3.06 -8.81 20.43
N LEU A 170 1.88 -9.13 19.90
CA LEU A 170 0.70 -9.49 20.68
C LEU A 170 0.91 -10.82 21.40
N GLU A 171 1.39 -11.85 20.70
CA GLU A 171 1.67 -13.16 21.31
C GLU A 171 2.69 -13.06 22.46
N ILE A 172 3.75 -12.28 22.26
CA ILE A 172 4.74 -11.98 23.30
C ILE A 172 4.08 -11.26 24.48
N CYS A 173 3.22 -10.28 24.20
CA CYS A 173 2.56 -9.48 25.23
C CYS A 173 1.58 -10.34 26.05
N ASP A 174 0.79 -11.19 25.40
CA ASP A 174 -0.13 -12.12 26.06
C ASP A 174 0.60 -13.12 26.94
N SER A 175 1.74 -13.63 26.48
CA SER A 175 2.60 -14.52 27.26
C SER A 175 3.13 -13.83 28.52
N LYS A 176 3.57 -12.56 28.40
CA LYS A 176 3.99 -11.74 29.55
C LYS A 176 2.85 -11.43 30.51
N LEU A 177 1.66 -11.13 30.00
CA LEU A 177 0.48 -10.90 30.84
C LEU A 177 0.10 -12.15 31.64
N LYS A 178 0.16 -13.34 31.03
CA LYS A 178 -0.10 -14.61 31.73
C LYS A 178 0.92 -14.83 32.85
N ALA A 179 2.20 -14.60 32.60
CA ALA A 179 3.24 -14.69 33.61
C ALA A 179 3.00 -13.69 34.76
N ALA A 180 2.77 -12.41 34.45
CA ALA A 180 2.50 -11.37 35.45
C ALA A 180 1.26 -11.70 36.32
N ARG A 181 0.18 -12.22 35.72
CA ARG A 181 -1.01 -12.65 36.46
C ARG A 181 -0.71 -13.79 37.42
N HIS A 182 0.11 -14.75 37.00
CA HIS A 182 0.51 -15.87 37.86
C HIS A 182 1.34 -15.37 39.05
N ASP A 183 2.30 -14.47 38.81
CA ASP A 183 3.15 -13.91 39.86
C ASP A 183 2.34 -13.09 40.88
N MET A 184 1.37 -12.29 40.41
CA MET A 184 0.48 -11.52 41.28
C MET A 184 -0.43 -12.41 42.13
N LYS A 185 -0.93 -13.52 41.56
CA LYS A 185 -1.75 -14.49 42.29
C LYS A 185 -0.95 -15.16 43.42
N ASN A 186 0.29 -15.56 43.14
CA ASN A 186 1.16 -16.19 44.14
C ASN A 186 1.49 -15.21 45.28
N LYS A 187 1.86 -13.96 44.95
CA LYS A 187 2.07 -12.91 45.95
C LYS A 187 0.83 -12.69 46.82
N SER A 188 -0.37 -12.64 46.24
CA SER A 188 -1.60 -12.46 47.02
C SER A 188 -1.91 -13.62 47.97
N THR A 189 -1.37 -14.81 47.69
CA THR A 189 -1.56 -16.01 48.53
C THR A 189 -0.54 -16.04 49.68
N GLU A 190 0.65 -15.45 49.50
CA GLU A 190 1.68 -15.35 50.53
C GLU A 190 1.39 -14.25 51.58
N THR A 191 0.60 -13.23 51.23
CA THR A 191 0.26 -12.12 52.15
C THR A 191 -0.99 -12.37 53.00
N ASN A 192 -1.68 -13.51 52.82
CA ASN A 192 -2.85 -13.94 53.61
C ASN A 192 -2.48 -15.09 54.54
#